data_AF-A0A2E7N837-F1
#
_entry.id   AF-A0A2E7N837-F1
#
_cell.length_a   1.000
_cell.length_b   1.000
_cell.length_c   1.000
_cell.angle_alpha   90.00
_cell.angle_beta   90.00
_cell.angle_gamma   90.00
#
_symmetry.space_group_name_H-M   'P 1'
#
loop_
_entity.id
_entity.type
_entity.pdbx_description
1 polymer ?
#
loop_
_entity_poly.entity_id
_entity_poly.type
_entity_poly.pdbx_seq_one_letter_code
_entity_poly.pdbx_strand_id
1 'polypeptide(L)'
;MIRILFSLIAFSSIFFLNWWLFIIILIIGTFLFRKFYEGLFFAFIFDSIYALENPEHFYLKFWVTIIFVIALTVIERLKKYLRFYPGNV
;
A
#
# COMPACT_ATOMS: atom_id res chain seq x y z
N MET A 1 -12.78 -13.83 1.69
CA MET A 1 -13.81 -12.83 2.10
C MET A 1 -13.18 -11.63 2.83
N ILE A 2 -12.42 -11.82 3.92
CA ILE A 2 -11.77 -10.72 4.67
C ILE A 2 -10.87 -9.83 3.79
N ARG A 3 -10.13 -10.42 2.85
CA ARG A 3 -9.29 -9.68 1.89
C ARG A 3 -10.07 -8.70 1.01
N ILE A 4 -11.28 -9.07 0.58
CA ILE A 4 -12.13 -8.23 -0.27
C ILE A 4 -12.68 -7.06 0.55
N LEU A 5 -13.15 -7.33 1.78
CA LEU A 5 -13.59 -6.29 2.71
C LEU A 5 -12.47 -5.29 3.00
N PHE A 6 -11.26 -5.78 3.27
CA PHE A 6 -10.10 -4.91 3.47
C PHE A 6 -9.77 -4.10 2.22
N SER A 7 -9.82 -4.70 1.04
CA SER A 7 -9.57 -4.00 -0.23
C SER A 7 -10.61 -2.90 -0.48
N LEU A 8 -11.87 -3.13 -0.11
CA LEU A 8 -12.93 -2.13 -0.21
C LEU A 8 -12.70 -0.97 0.77
N ILE A 9 -12.26 -1.26 2.00
CA ILE A 9 -11.86 -0.23 2.97
C ILE A 9 -10.65 0.57 2.47
N ALA A 10 -9.63 -0.12 1.95
CA ALA A 10 -8.43 0.49 1.39
C ALA A 10 -8.70 1.31 0.13
N PHE A 11 -9.73 0.95 -0.64
CA PHE A 11 -10.17 1.73 -1.78
C PHE A 11 -10.92 2.99 -1.33
N SER A 12 -11.88 2.85 -0.42
CA SER A 12 -12.60 4.00 0.15
C SER A 12 -11.65 4.97 0.83
N SER A 13 -10.60 4.49 1.51
CA SER A 13 -9.65 5.35 2.20
C SER A 13 -8.90 6.31 1.29
N ILE A 14 -8.79 6.00 -0.01
CA ILE A 14 -8.14 6.87 -1.00
C ILE A 14 -8.79 8.25 -1.00
N PHE A 15 -10.11 8.35 -0.83
CA PHE A 15 -10.84 9.61 -0.96
C PHE A 15 -10.94 10.41 0.34
N PHE A 16 -10.79 9.75 1.49
CA PHE A 16 -11.07 10.36 2.80
C PHE A 16 -9.83 10.56 3.67
N LEU A 17 -8.75 9.81 3.43
CA LEU A 17 -7.58 9.83 4.30
C LEU A 17 -6.41 10.60 3.71
N ASN A 18 -5.68 11.27 4.60
CA ASN A 18 -4.40 11.86 4.29
C ASN A 18 -3.37 10.76 3.95
N TRP A 19 -2.38 11.09 3.13
CA TRP A 19 -1.43 10.14 2.55
C TRP A 19 -0.68 9.30 3.60
N TRP A 20 -0.34 9.89 4.74
CA TRP A 20 0.32 9.17 5.85
C TRP A 20 -0.53 8.03 6.40
N LEU A 21 -1.83 8.27 6.61
CA LEU A 21 -2.76 7.28 7.15
C LEU A 21 -3.07 6.21 6.11
N PHE A 22 -3.16 6.62 4.85
CA PHE A 22 -3.32 5.70 3.73
C PHE A 22 -2.14 4.72 3.61
N ILE A 23 -0.90 5.20 3.73
CA ILE A 23 0.30 4.34 3.75
C ILE A 23 0.26 3.32 4.90
N ILE A 24 -0.16 3.74 6.08
CA ILE A 24 -0.28 2.83 7.24
C ILE A 24 -1.25 1.68 6.93
N ILE A 25 -2.40 1.99 6.33
CA ILE A 25 -3.38 0.97 5.90
C ILE A 25 -2.74 0.00 4.91
N LEU A 26 -2.03 0.51 3.91
CA LEU A 26 -1.36 -0.35 2.92
C LEU A 26 -0.28 -1.24 3.54
N ILE A 27 0.52 -0.72 4.48
CA ILE A 27 1.52 -1.50 5.23
C ILE A 27 0.85 -2.60 6.04
N ILE A 28 -0.22 -2.27 6.78
CA ILE A 28 -1.01 -3.24 7.55
C ILE A 28 -1.56 -4.34 6.64
N GLY A 29 -2.13 -3.97 5.49
CA GLY A 29 -2.60 -4.91 4.48
C GLY A 29 -1.48 -5.82 3.95
N THR A 30 -0.30 -5.25 3.75
CA THR A 30 0.91 -6.00 3.35
C THR A 30 1.36 -6.97 4.42
N PHE A 31 1.19 -6.67 5.72
CA PHE A 31 1.47 -7.63 6.79
C PHE A 31 0.41 -8.74 6.89
N LEU A 32 -0.88 -8.38 6.82
CA LEU A 32 -2.00 -9.31 6.94
C LEU A 32 -2.09 -10.29 5.77
N PHE A 33 -1.92 -9.82 4.54
CA PHE A 33 -2.11 -10.63 3.34
C PHE A 33 -0.76 -10.97 2.69
N ARG A 34 -0.62 -12.20 2.19
CA ARG A 34 0.54 -12.61 1.39
C ARG A 34 0.41 -12.02 -0.01
N LYS A 35 1.46 -11.37 -0.53
CA LYS A 35 1.48 -10.80 -1.88
C LYS A 35 0.29 -9.84 -2.11
N PHE A 36 0.22 -8.77 -1.31
CA PHE A 36 -0.83 -7.76 -1.39
C PHE A 36 -0.60 -6.78 -2.56
N TYR A 37 -0.66 -7.27 -3.80
CA TYR A 37 -0.49 -6.45 -5.00
C TYR A 37 -1.61 -5.43 -5.21
N GLU A 38 -2.80 -5.67 -4.65
CA GLU A 38 -3.92 -4.71 -4.68
C GLU A 38 -3.51 -3.36 -4.06
N GLY A 39 -2.68 -3.39 -3.01
CA GLY A 39 -2.16 -2.16 -2.40
C GLY A 39 -1.32 -1.30 -3.34
N LEU A 40 -0.63 -1.93 -4.30
CA LEU A 40 0.20 -1.24 -5.28
C LEU A 40 -0.67 -0.51 -6.31
N PHE A 41 -1.76 -1.15 -6.72
CA PHE A 41 -2.79 -0.53 -7.55
C PHE A 41 -3.46 0.64 -6.84
N PHE A 42 -3.81 0.50 -5.55
CA PHE A 42 -4.39 1.59 -4.76
C PHE A 42 -3.43 2.75 -4.52
N ALA A 43 -2.15 2.48 -4.27
CA ALA A 43 -1.13 3.53 -4.15
C ALA A 43 -0.98 4.34 -5.44
N PHE A 44 -1.00 3.65 -6.58
CA PHE A 44 -0.95 4.29 -7.89
C PHE A 44 -2.17 5.18 -8.16
N ILE A 45 -3.38 4.70 -7.81
CA ILE A 45 -4.61 5.51 -7.93
C ILE A 45 -4.53 6.73 -7.01
N PHE A 46 -4.11 6.56 -5.75
CA PHE A 46 -3.97 7.64 -4.80
C PHE A 46 -3.05 8.74 -5.33
N ASP A 47 -1.84 8.36 -5.76
CA ASP A 47 -0.91 9.29 -6.38
C ASP A 47 -1.53 9.96 -7.62
N SER A 48 -2.23 9.21 -8.48
CA SER A 48 -2.86 9.78 -9.69
C SER A 48 -3.92 10.84 -9.37
N ILE A 49 -4.71 10.64 -8.30
CA ILE A 49 -5.75 11.59 -7.87
C ILE A 49 -5.12 12.85 -7.29
N TYR A 50 -4.19 12.69 -6.33
CA TYR A 50 -3.62 13.82 -5.59
C TYR A 50 -2.46 14.53 -6.33
N ALA A 51 -1.85 13.88 -7.33
CA ALA A 51 -0.83 14.50 -8.20
C ALA A 51 -1.37 15.62 -9.10
N LEU A 52 -2.69 15.67 -9.31
CA LEU A 52 -3.34 16.71 -10.12
C LEU A 52 -3.51 18.02 -9.35
N GLU A 53 -3.55 17.96 -8.01
CA GLU A 53 -3.86 19.10 -7.15
C GLU A 53 -2.66 20.07 -6.96
N ASN A 54 -1.42 19.58 -7.04
CA ASN A 54 -0.21 20.39 -6.85
C ASN A 54 0.78 20.24 -8.02
N PRO A 55 0.66 21.06 -9.08
CA PRO A 55 1.49 20.93 -10.28
C PRO A 55 2.97 21.28 -10.06
N GLU A 56 3.31 22.05 -9.03
CA GLU A 56 4.68 22.51 -8.76
C GLU A 56 5.66 21.38 -8.38
N HIS A 57 5.13 20.23 -7.94
CA HIS A 57 5.94 19.11 -7.48
C HIS A 57 5.80 17.89 -8.40
N PHE A 58 5.95 18.09 -9.71
CA PHE A 58 5.78 17.04 -10.72
C PHE A 58 6.69 15.81 -10.49
N TYR A 59 7.91 16.01 -10.04
CA TYR A 59 8.85 14.95 -9.68
C TYR A 59 8.42 14.20 -8.40
N LEU A 60 7.54 14.80 -7.59
CA LEU A 60 7.00 14.22 -6.37
C LEU A 60 5.67 13.47 -6.53
N LYS A 61 5.21 13.24 -7.76
CA LYS A 61 3.85 12.74 -8.01
C LYS A 61 3.58 11.30 -7.62
N PHE A 62 4.60 10.44 -7.57
CA PHE A 62 4.42 9.00 -7.32
C PHE A 62 5.08 8.52 -6.01
N TRP A 63 5.22 9.41 -5.03
CA TRP A 63 6.01 9.09 -3.84
C TRP A 63 5.32 8.05 -2.96
N VAL A 64 3.99 8.06 -2.88
CA VAL A 64 3.25 7.05 -2.13
C VAL A 64 3.47 5.67 -2.75
N THR A 65 3.42 5.57 -4.08
CA THR A 65 3.66 4.33 -4.83
C THR A 65 5.09 3.86 -4.65
N ILE A 66 6.10 4.73 -4.77
CA ILE A 66 7.51 4.38 -4.60
C ILE A 66 7.77 3.88 -3.17
N ILE A 67 7.31 4.63 -2.17
CA ILE A 67 7.43 4.25 -0.75
C ILE A 67 6.77 2.89 -0.51
N PHE A 68 5.58 2.69 -1.07
CA PHE A 68 4.86 1.44 -0.90
C PHE A 68 5.55 0.26 -1.58
N VAL A 69 6.12 0.43 -2.78
CA VAL A 69 6.90 -0.62 -3.47
C VAL A 69 8.11 -1.04 -2.66
N ILE A 70 8.82 -0.07 -2.08
CA ILE A 70 9.96 -0.34 -1.18
C ILE A 70 9.46 -1.09 0.06
N ALA A 71 8.41 -0.60 0.72
CA ALA A 71 7.84 -1.23 1.90
C ALA A 71 7.37 -2.66 1.61
N LEU A 72 6.67 -2.89 0.51
CA LEU A 72 6.18 -4.20 0.10
C LEU A 72 7.34 -5.18 -0.13
N THR A 73 8.39 -4.74 -0.83
CA THR A 73 9.57 -5.57 -1.08
C THR A 73 10.31 -5.91 0.22
N VAL A 74 10.47 -4.93 1.11
CA VAL A 74 11.13 -5.12 2.41
C VAL A 74 10.31 -6.05 3.30
N ILE A 75 9.00 -5.82 3.43
CA ILE A 75 8.10 -6.62 4.28
C ILE A 75 7.99 -8.05 3.76
N GLU A 76 7.81 -8.26 2.45
CA GLU A 76 7.77 -9.62 1.87
C GLU A 76 9.09 -10.36 2.06
N ARG A 77 10.23 -9.68 2.03
CA ARG A 77 11.53 -10.29 2.38
C ARG A 77 11.62 -10.60 3.87
N LEU A 78 11.23 -9.66 4.75
CA LEU A 78 11.24 -9.86 6.20
C LEU A 78 10.33 -11.00 6.64
N LYS A 79 9.17 -11.16 6.00
CA LYS A 79 8.24 -12.27 6.22
C LYS A 79 8.89 -13.63 5.97
N LYS A 80 9.89 -13.74 5.10
CA LYS A 80 10.64 -15.00 4.92
C LYS A 80 11.48 -15.37 6.14
N TYR A 81 11.94 -14.40 6.91
CA TYR A 81 12.75 -14.59 8.12
C TYR A 81 11.90 -14.67 9.41
N LEU A 82 10.65 -14.16 9.36
CA LEU A 82 9.72 -14.23 10.48
C LEU A 82 9.15 -15.65 10.61
N ARG A 83 9.68 -16.41 11.58
CA ARG A 83 9.32 -17.79 11.95
C ARG A 83 7.81 -18.03 12.21
N PHE A 84 7.03 -16.95 12.37
CA PHE A 84 5.61 -16.96 12.69
C PHE A 84 4.67 -16.96 11.47
N TYR A 85 5.19 -16.97 10.24
CA TYR A 85 4.35 -17.07 9.04
C TYR A 85 4.17 -18.54 8.62
N PRO A 86 2.97 -19.15 8.77
CA PRO A 86 2.75 -20.55 8.41
C PRO A 86 2.71 -20.66 6.89
N GLY A 87 3.86 -20.94 6.28
CA GLY A 87 3.93 -21.12 4.83
C GLY A 87 5.31 -21.30 4.22
N ASN A 88 6.34 -21.57 5.03
CA ASN A 88 7.68 -21.93 4.55
C ASN A 88 8.08 -23.32 5.10
N VAL A 89 7.41 -24.36 4.59
CA VAL A 89 8.11 -25.47 3.94
C VAL A 89 7.73 -25.39 2.47
#